data_AF-A0A961V8X8-F1
#
_entry.id   AF-A0A961V8X8-F1
#
_cell.length_a   1.000
_cell.length_b   1.000
_cell.length_c   1.000
_cell.angle_alpha   90.00
_cell.angle_beta   90.00
_cell.angle_gamma   90.00
#
_symmetry.space_group_name_H-M   'P 1'
#
loop_
_entity.id
_entity.type
_entity.pdbx_description
1 polymer ?
#
loop_
_entity_poly.entity_id
_entity_poly.type
_entity_poly.pdbx_seq_one_letter_code
_entity_poly.pdbx_strand_id
1 'polypeptide(L)'
;MPDRPKAPPRAWQRMLSGRRLDLIDPSPLDIEIADIAHGLARVARWNGQTVGAHAFSVAQHTLLVDDILAITDPGLTPRDRLAVMLHDAPEYVIGDM
;
A
#
# COMPACT_ATOMS: atom_id res chain seq x y z
N MET A 1 -2.51 -21.30 8.30
CA MET A 1 -2.55 -21.82 9.68
C MET A 1 -3.48 -20.92 10.46
N PRO A 2 -4.71 -21.35 10.80
CA PRO A 2 -5.48 -20.63 11.81
C PRO A 2 -4.63 -20.58 13.08
N ASP A 3 -4.61 -19.43 13.74
CA ASP A 3 -3.87 -19.27 14.99
C ASP A 3 -4.32 -20.35 15.98
N ARG A 4 -3.36 -20.99 16.65
CA ARG A 4 -3.62 -22.09 17.58
C ARG A 4 -4.63 -21.65 18.66
N PRO A 5 -5.48 -22.54 19.20
CA PRO A 5 -6.31 -22.21 20.35
C PRO A 5 -5.45 -21.62 21.48
N LYS A 6 -5.82 -20.44 21.98
CA LYS A 6 -5.10 -19.60 22.98
C LYS A 6 -3.92 -18.76 22.46
N ALA A 7 -3.70 -18.63 21.15
CA ALA A 7 -2.75 -17.65 20.63
C ALA A 7 -3.23 -16.21 20.93
N PRO A 8 -2.31 -15.24 21.11
CA PRO A 8 -2.67 -13.83 21.23
C PRO A 8 -3.37 -13.34 19.96
N PRO A 9 -4.19 -12.27 20.04
CA PRO A 9 -4.80 -11.65 18.87
C PRO A 9 -3.75 -11.34 17.78
N ARG A 10 -4.12 -11.55 16.52
CA ARG A 10 -3.23 -11.30 15.38
C ARG A 10 -2.85 -9.82 15.32
N ALA A 11 -1.58 -9.54 15.57
CA ALA A 11 -0.97 -8.21 15.44
C ALA A 11 -0.08 -8.10 14.19
N TRP A 12 -0.41 -8.82 13.11
CA TRP A 12 0.47 -8.94 11.94
C TRP A 12 -0.27 -9.33 10.66
N GLN A 13 0.29 -9.00 9.50
CA GLN A 13 -0.23 -9.41 8.19
C GLN A 13 0.76 -10.34 7.47
N ARG A 14 0.27 -11.46 6.93
CA ARG A 14 1.03 -12.33 6.02
C ARG A 14 0.95 -11.76 4.60
N MET A 15 2.07 -11.70 3.91
CA MET A 15 2.12 -11.40 2.48
C MET A 15 2.22 -12.68 1.66
N LEU A 16 1.83 -12.62 0.37
CA LEU A 16 1.92 -13.78 -0.54
C LEU A 16 3.36 -14.20 -0.82
N SER A 17 4.33 -13.31 -0.66
CA SER A 17 5.76 -13.61 -0.67
C SER A 17 6.20 -14.57 0.44
N GLY A 18 5.34 -14.80 1.44
CA GLY A 18 5.65 -15.56 2.65
C GLY A 18 6.15 -14.69 3.80
N ARG A 19 6.50 -13.41 3.55
CA ARG A 19 6.91 -12.45 4.58
C ARG A 19 5.74 -12.09 5.51
N ARG A 20 6.06 -11.55 6.68
CA ARG A 20 5.07 -11.05 7.65
C ARG A 20 5.50 -9.66 8.08
N LEU A 21 4.55 -8.73 8.13
CA LEU A 21 4.75 -7.44 8.77
C LEU A 21 3.99 -7.40 10.10
N ASP A 22 4.64 -6.95 11.16
CA ASP A 22 4.00 -6.63 12.44
C ASP A 22 3.28 -5.28 12.35
N LEU A 23 2.06 -5.19 12.91
CA LEU A 23 1.22 -3.99 12.85
C LEU A 23 1.54 -2.98 13.96
N ILE A 24 2.13 -3.45 15.07
CA ILE A 24 2.41 -2.63 16.25
C ILE A 24 3.85 -2.11 16.17
N ASP A 25 4.78 -2.95 15.70
CA ASP A 25 6.20 -2.61 15.57
C ASP A 25 6.78 -3.06 14.21
N PRO A 26 6.43 -2.35 13.12
CA PRO A 26 6.82 -2.75 11.76
C PRO A 26 8.33 -2.60 11.54
N SER A 27 8.99 -3.71 11.20
CA SER A 27 10.40 -3.71 10.80
C SER A 27 10.56 -3.28 9.34
N PRO A 28 11.45 -2.32 9.02
CA PRO A 28 11.77 -1.97 7.63
C PRO A 28 12.31 -3.15 6.82
N LEU A 29 12.96 -4.12 7.47
CA LEU A 29 13.50 -5.31 6.81
C LEU A 29 12.41 -6.26 6.32
N ASP A 30 11.17 -6.09 6.78
CA ASP A 30 10.01 -6.89 6.39
C ASP A 30 9.17 -6.26 5.27
N ILE A 31 9.58 -5.09 4.78
CA ILE A 31 8.89 -4.34 3.73
C ILE A 31 9.52 -4.66 2.38
N GLU A 32 8.71 -5.16 1.45
CA GLU A 32 9.11 -5.41 0.07
C GLU A 32 8.19 -4.69 -0.90
N ILE A 33 8.77 -4.05 -1.93
CA ILE A 33 7.99 -3.28 -2.90
C ILE A 33 6.98 -4.14 -3.66
N ALA A 34 7.28 -5.42 -3.88
CA ALA A 34 6.38 -6.36 -4.53
C ALA A 34 5.11 -6.62 -3.71
N ASP A 35 5.23 -6.68 -2.38
CA ASP A 35 4.10 -6.88 -1.47
C ASP A 35 3.23 -5.61 -1.39
N ILE A 36 3.87 -4.43 -1.34
CA ILE A 36 3.18 -3.13 -1.43
C ILE A 36 2.39 -3.04 -2.73
N ALA A 37 3.07 -3.20 -3.89
CA ALA A 37 2.43 -3.08 -5.19
C ALA A 37 1.28 -4.07 -5.37
N HIS A 38 1.43 -5.30 -4.86
CA HIS A 38 0.36 -6.30 -4.91
C HIS A 38 -0.88 -5.88 -4.11
N GLY A 39 -0.67 -5.37 -2.89
CA GLY A 39 -1.75 -4.89 -2.03
C GLY A 39 -2.44 -3.64 -2.61
N LEU A 40 -1.67 -2.59 -2.91
CA LEU A 40 -2.19 -1.32 -3.40
C LEU A 40 -2.94 -1.46 -4.74
N ALA A 41 -2.56 -2.41 -5.59
CA ALA A 41 -3.28 -2.68 -6.84
C ALA A 41 -4.70 -3.25 -6.63
N ARG A 42 -5.07 -3.62 -5.39
CA ARG A 42 -6.34 -4.25 -5.02
C ARG A 42 -7.12 -3.48 -3.96
N VAL A 43 -6.48 -2.62 -3.17
CA VAL A 43 -7.19 -1.72 -2.25
C VAL A 43 -7.96 -0.69 -3.09
N ALA A 44 -9.28 -0.68 -2.94
CA ALA A 44 -10.17 0.22 -3.66
C ALA A 44 -10.31 1.54 -2.90
N ARG A 45 -10.21 2.66 -3.61
CA ARG A 45 -10.51 3.99 -3.06
C ARG A 45 -12.01 4.29 -3.08
N TRP A 46 -12.40 5.34 -2.38
CA TRP A 46 -13.78 5.87 -2.37
C TRP A 46 -14.82 4.84 -1.93
N ASN A 47 -14.42 3.87 -1.10
CA ASN A 47 -15.25 2.72 -0.72
C ASN A 47 -15.84 1.97 -1.94
N GLY A 48 -15.16 2.04 -3.10
CA GLY A 48 -15.61 1.43 -4.35
C GLY A 48 -16.77 2.15 -5.05
N GLN A 49 -17.21 3.33 -4.59
CA GLN A 49 -18.23 4.13 -5.27
C GLN A 49 -17.65 4.85 -6.51
N THR A 50 -17.21 4.06 -7.47
CA THR A 50 -16.58 4.51 -8.71
C THR A 50 -17.29 3.92 -9.91
N VAL A 51 -17.27 4.63 -11.04
CA VAL A 51 -17.87 4.16 -12.29
C VAL A 51 -16.82 3.37 -13.07
N GLY A 52 -17.15 2.12 -13.43
CA GLY A 52 -16.28 1.26 -14.24
C GLY A 52 -16.39 -0.21 -13.86
N ALA A 53 -15.77 -1.08 -14.67
CA ALA A 53 -15.73 -2.52 -14.40
C ALA A 53 -14.72 -2.92 -13.32
N HIS A 54 -13.79 -2.02 -12.98
CA HIS A 54 -12.72 -2.25 -12.02
C HIS A 54 -12.72 -1.11 -10.99
N ALA A 55 -12.32 -1.43 -9.76
CA ALA A 55 -12.13 -0.43 -8.72
C ALA A 55 -11.00 0.53 -9.10
N PHE A 56 -11.17 1.81 -8.76
CA PHE A 56 -10.05 2.75 -8.76
C PHE A 56 -9.15 2.44 -7.57
N SER A 57 -7.98 1.87 -7.83
CA SER A 57 -7.10 1.36 -6.77
C SER A 57 -6.16 2.42 -6.20
N VAL A 58 -5.66 2.18 -5.00
CA VAL A 58 -4.64 3.04 -4.38
C VAL A 58 -3.39 3.12 -5.26
N ALA A 59 -2.98 2.02 -5.91
CA ALA A 59 -1.87 2.05 -6.86
C ALA A 59 -2.12 2.97 -8.07
N GLN A 60 -3.34 3.00 -8.62
CA GLN A 60 -3.69 3.92 -9.71
C GLN A 60 -3.66 5.37 -9.23
N HIS A 61 -4.17 5.64 -8.03
CA HIS A 61 -4.08 6.95 -7.39
C HIS A 61 -2.63 7.40 -7.21
N THR A 62 -1.75 6.54 -6.68
CA THR A 62 -0.34 6.86 -6.50
C THR A 62 0.35 7.29 -7.80
N LEU A 63 0.10 6.56 -8.91
CA LEU A 63 0.63 6.92 -10.22
C LEU A 63 0.06 8.25 -10.73
N LEU A 64 -1.23 8.49 -10.54
CA LEU A 64 -1.87 9.74 -10.93
C LEU A 64 -1.29 10.94 -10.15
N VAL A 65 -0.98 10.78 -8.86
CA VAL A 65 -0.34 11.83 -8.05
C VAL A 65 1.06 12.13 -8.57
N ASP A 66 1.87 11.12 -8.90
CA ASP A 66 3.20 11.32 -9.51
C ASP A 66 3.10 12.04 -10.88
N ASP A 67 2.14 11.67 -11.72
CA ASP A 67 1.89 12.33 -13.01
C ASP A 67 1.48 13.81 -12.85
N ILE A 68 0.58 14.11 -11.91
CA ILE A 68 0.18 15.49 -11.61
C ILE A 68 1.39 16.29 -11.14
N LEU A 69 2.17 15.74 -10.21
CA LEU A 69 3.32 16.42 -9.63
C LEU A 69 4.42 16.66 -10.66
N ALA A 70 4.67 15.72 -11.57
CA ALA A 70 5.59 15.92 -12.68
C ALA A 70 5.20 17.10 -13.59
N ILE A 71 3.90 17.43 -13.69
CA ILE A 71 3.41 18.58 -14.45
C ILE A 71 3.48 19.87 -13.63
N THR A 72 3.10 19.81 -12.34
CA THR A 72 2.94 21.01 -11.50
C THR A 72 4.23 21.48 -10.84
N ASP A 73 5.21 20.60 -10.67
CA ASP A 73 6.50 20.92 -10.08
C ASP A 73 7.65 20.28 -10.89
N PRO A 74 8.15 20.97 -11.93
CA PRO A 74 9.28 20.51 -12.73
C PRO A 74 10.60 20.35 -11.95
N GLY A 75 10.67 20.86 -10.72
CA GLY A 75 11.86 20.80 -9.86
C GLY A 75 11.99 19.52 -9.05
N LEU A 76 11.02 18.60 -9.12
CA LEU A 76 11.00 17.37 -8.33
C LEU A 76 12.26 16.52 -8.55
N THR A 77 12.94 16.23 -7.45
CA THR A 77 14.07 15.30 -7.48
C THR A 77 13.57 13.86 -7.56
N PRO A 78 14.42 12.90 -7.96
CA PRO A 78 14.06 11.48 -7.89
C PRO A 78 13.66 11.00 -6.49
N ARG A 79 14.20 11.63 -5.43
CA ARG A 79 13.84 11.32 -4.04
C ARG A 79 12.42 11.79 -3.72
N ASP A 80 12.03 12.96 -4.21
CA ASP A 80 10.68 13.49 -4.00
C ASP A 80 9.66 12.63 -4.74
N ARG A 81 9.95 12.24 -5.99
CA ARG A 81 9.11 11.29 -6.72
C ARG A 81 8.99 9.94 -6.02
N LEU A 82 10.07 9.42 -5.42
CA LEU A 82 9.98 8.20 -4.62
C LEU A 82 9.08 8.38 -3.39
N ALA A 83 9.16 9.51 -2.71
CA ALA A 83 8.28 9.81 -1.58
C ALA A 83 6.81 9.87 -2.02
N VAL A 84 6.53 10.48 -3.17
CA VAL A 84 5.20 10.48 -3.79
C VAL A 84 4.76 9.06 -4.13
N MET A 85 5.62 8.25 -4.73
CA MET A 85 5.29 6.86 -5.07
C MET A 85 5.04 5.95 -3.85
N LEU A 86 5.44 6.38 -2.65
CA LEU A 86 5.32 5.61 -1.41
C LEU A 86 4.39 6.26 -0.38
N HIS A 87 3.77 7.40 -0.66
CA HIS A 87 3.01 8.16 0.34
C HIS A 87 1.86 7.34 0.94
N ASP A 88 1.12 6.62 0.10
CA ASP A 88 0.03 5.73 0.49
C ASP A 88 0.48 4.26 0.59
N ALA A 89 1.79 3.99 0.56
CA ALA A 89 2.32 2.64 0.75
C ALA A 89 1.80 1.95 2.01
N PRO A 90 1.62 2.61 3.18
CA PRO A 90 1.08 1.95 4.37
C PRO A 90 -0.28 1.26 4.17
N GLU A 91 -1.10 1.71 3.21
CA GLU A 91 -2.44 1.18 2.97
C GLU A 91 -2.46 -0.29 2.52
N TYR A 92 -1.34 -0.83 2.04
CA TYR A 92 -1.24 -2.27 1.75
C TYR A 92 -1.44 -3.16 3.00
N VAL A 93 -1.35 -2.56 4.19
CA VAL A 93 -1.51 -3.20 5.50
C VAL A 93 -2.69 -2.64 6.29
N ILE A 94 -2.86 -1.32 6.32
CA ILE A 94 -3.92 -0.68 7.13
C ILE A 94 -5.23 -0.45 6.37
N GLY A 95 -5.22 -0.54 5.04
CA GLY A 95 -6.35 -0.20 4.17
C GLY A 95 -6.53 1.30 3.92
N ASP A 96 -7.32 1.63 2.89
CA ASP A 96 -7.84 2.97 2.59
C ASP A 96 -8.98 3.30 3.57
N MET A 97 -9.06 4.56 4.04
CA MET A 97 -10.07 5.05 4.99
C MET A 97 -10.63 6.41 4.58
#